data_AF-A0A9W3ACH0-F1
#
_entry.id   AF-A0A9W3ACH0-F1
#
_cell.length_a   1.000
_cell.length_b   1.000
_cell.length_c   1.000
_cell.angle_alpha   90.00
_cell.angle_beta   90.00
_cell.angle_gamma   90.00
#
_symmetry.space_group_name_H-M   'P 1'
#
loop_
_entity.id
_entity.type
_entity.pdbx_description
1 polymer ?
#
loop_
_entity_poly.entity_id
_entity_poly.type
_entity_poly.pdbx_seq_one_letter_code
_entity_poly.pdbx_strand_id
1 'polypeptide(L)'
;MKVFFSGYYMVFRLHWFYFGITLGNSCVCLLCKSGYLGQYCTEVCPPGLYGLDCQDNCSENCLHPCDSTDGHCSPCRPGYEGESCQKAVPLRRKEETSNSFNFVHFGIGVASLAVAVAIVFGILVLRRSLLGRRRTRVCNIYNQPDVISSDMNQYVNNQNQSELEEHPYQN
;
A
#
# COMPACT_ATOMS: atom_id res chain seq x y z
N MET A 1 15.70 -30.32 -58.62
CA MET A 1 16.81 -30.87 -59.42
C MET A 1 17.71 -31.67 -58.50
N LYS A 2 18.00 -32.93 -58.82
CA LYS A 2 18.86 -33.83 -58.01
C LYS A 2 20.27 -33.76 -58.59
N VAL A 3 21.23 -33.23 -57.84
CA VAL A 3 22.63 -33.19 -58.26
C VAL A 3 23.40 -34.20 -57.40
N PHE A 4 23.92 -35.25 -58.04
CA PHE A 4 24.73 -36.27 -57.38
C PHE A 4 26.19 -35.84 -57.40
N PHE A 5 26.72 -35.39 -56.26
CA PHE A 5 28.16 -35.32 -56.01
C PHE A 5 28.48 -36.32 -54.90
N SER A 6 29.31 -37.30 -55.23
CA SER A 6 30.12 -38.13 -54.32
C SER A 6 29.51 -38.37 -52.92
N GLY A 7 28.55 -39.29 -52.80
CA GLY A 7 28.21 -39.92 -51.52
C GLY A 7 27.46 -39.11 -50.45
N TYR A 8 27.05 -37.86 -50.70
CA TYR A 8 26.32 -37.05 -49.70
C TYR A 8 24.89 -36.71 -50.17
N TYR A 9 23.89 -37.13 -49.40
CA TYR A 9 22.50 -36.72 -49.61
C TYR A 9 22.21 -35.44 -48.82
N MET A 10 22.23 -34.29 -49.48
CA MET A 10 21.71 -33.04 -48.91
C MET A 10 20.18 -32.99 -49.09
N VAL A 11 19.43 -33.20 -48.00
CA VAL A 11 17.98 -33.00 -47.98
C VAL A 11 17.70 -31.51 -47.78
N PHE A 12 17.61 -30.75 -48.88
CA PHE A 12 17.06 -29.40 -48.85
C PHE A 12 15.54 -29.48 -48.72
N ARG A 13 15.03 -29.54 -47.48
CA ARG A 13 13.63 -29.21 -47.21
C ARG A 13 13.59 -27.84 -46.55
N LEU A 14 13.22 -26.84 -47.35
CA LEU A 14 12.82 -25.53 -46.85
C LEU A 14 11.68 -25.76 -45.84
N HIS A 15 11.97 -25.67 -44.55
CA HIS A 15 11.32 -24.78 -43.59
C HIS A 15 11.65 -25.28 -42.17
N TRP A 16 12.70 -24.69 -41.58
CA TRP A 16 13.21 -24.95 -40.22
C TRP A 16 13.66 -26.41 -39.99
N PHE A 17 14.47 -26.67 -38.97
CA PHE A 17 14.93 -28.00 -38.53
C PHE A 17 16.27 -28.53 -39.12
N TYR A 18 17.30 -28.38 -38.28
CA TYR A 18 18.43 -29.29 -38.03
C TYR A 18 19.33 -29.69 -39.20
N PHE A 19 20.51 -29.06 -39.25
CA PHE A 19 21.71 -29.62 -39.89
C PHE A 19 22.24 -30.79 -39.03
N GLY A 20 22.01 -32.02 -39.47
CA GLY A 20 22.63 -33.22 -38.90
C GLY A 20 23.50 -33.93 -39.93
N ILE A 21 24.64 -34.46 -39.52
CA ILE A 21 25.49 -35.34 -40.34
C ILE A 21 25.20 -36.78 -39.89
N THR A 22 24.85 -37.66 -40.81
CA THR A 22 24.68 -39.10 -40.54
C THR A 22 26.01 -39.83 -40.69
N LEU A 23 26.60 -40.30 -39.59
CA LEU A 23 27.69 -41.28 -39.58
C LEU A 23 27.10 -42.64 -39.15
N GLY A 24 26.49 -43.38 -40.08
CA GLY A 24 25.75 -44.62 -39.80
C GLY A 24 24.27 -44.42 -39.44
N ASN A 25 23.70 -45.30 -38.60
CA ASN A 25 22.29 -45.24 -38.13
C ASN A 25 22.05 -44.30 -36.94
N SER A 26 23.01 -43.42 -36.61
CA SER A 26 22.94 -42.52 -35.45
C SER A 26 23.07 -41.06 -35.89
N CYS A 27 22.09 -40.22 -35.51
CA CYS A 27 22.11 -38.78 -35.76
C CYS A 27 22.71 -38.06 -34.57
N VAL A 28 23.69 -37.17 -34.80
CA VAL A 28 24.23 -36.28 -33.78
C VAL A 28 23.89 -34.84 -34.14
N CYS A 29 23.37 -34.09 -33.18
CA CYS A 29 23.14 -32.66 -33.30
C CYS A 29 24.45 -31.93 -32.99
N LEU A 30 24.95 -31.15 -33.96
CA LEU A 30 26.15 -30.32 -33.79
C LEU A 30 25.83 -28.93 -33.23
N LEU A 31 24.56 -28.53 -33.26
CA LEU A 31 24.09 -27.23 -32.77
C LEU A 31 22.67 -27.39 -32.24
N CYS A 32 22.48 -27.04 -30.97
CA CYS A 32 21.19 -27.15 -30.30
C CYS A 32 20.45 -25.82 -30.28
N LYS A 33 19.11 -25.88 -30.18
CA LYS A 33 18.28 -24.69 -30.01
C LYS A 33 18.62 -24.02 -28.68
N SER A 34 18.43 -22.70 -28.60
CA SER A 34 18.59 -21.96 -27.35
C SER A 34 17.89 -22.64 -26.17
N GLY A 35 18.60 -22.79 -25.06
CA GLY A 35 18.13 -23.48 -23.85
C GLY A 35 18.43 -24.96 -23.78
N TYR A 36 19.02 -25.56 -24.82
CA TYR A 36 19.33 -26.99 -24.87
C TYR A 36 20.78 -27.27 -25.28
N LEU A 37 21.30 -28.40 -24.83
CA LEU A 37 22.63 -28.92 -25.14
C LEU A 37 22.61 -30.46 -25.27
N GLY A 38 23.76 -31.02 -25.64
CA GLY A 38 24.03 -32.45 -25.66
C GLY A 38 23.90 -33.06 -27.05
N GLN A 39 24.33 -34.32 -27.18
CA GLN A 39 24.45 -35.02 -28.48
C GLN A 39 23.13 -35.05 -29.28
N TYR A 40 22.00 -35.00 -28.59
CA TYR A 40 20.65 -35.02 -29.17
C TYR A 40 19.79 -33.81 -28.79
N CYS A 41 20.38 -32.75 -28.20
CA CYS A 41 19.66 -31.55 -27.75
C CYS A 41 18.48 -31.81 -26.82
N THR A 42 18.62 -32.79 -25.93
CA THR A 42 17.56 -33.18 -24.96
C THR A 42 17.83 -32.66 -23.56
N GLU A 43 19.06 -32.22 -23.30
CA GLU A 43 19.48 -31.70 -22.00
C GLU A 43 19.24 -30.18 -21.98
N VAL A 44 18.66 -29.67 -20.90
CA VAL A 44 18.49 -28.22 -20.70
C VAL A 44 19.82 -27.61 -20.25
N CYS A 45 20.06 -26.35 -20.59
CA CYS A 45 21.25 -25.64 -20.12
C CYS A 45 21.43 -25.75 -18.59
N PRO A 46 22.67 -25.96 -18.10
CA PRO A 46 22.92 -25.93 -16.67
C PRO A 46 22.64 -24.53 -16.12
N PRO A 47 22.32 -24.42 -14.83
CA PRO A 47 22.06 -23.13 -14.20
C PRO A 47 23.28 -22.22 -14.34
N GLY A 48 23.06 -21.01 -14.86
CA GLY A 48 24.14 -20.05 -15.12
C GLY A 48 24.48 -19.91 -16.61
N LEU A 49 24.01 -20.80 -17.49
CA LEU A 49 24.21 -20.68 -18.94
C LEU A 49 22.87 -20.55 -19.68
N TYR A 50 22.92 -19.86 -20.82
CA TYR A 50 21.77 -19.67 -21.71
C TYR A 50 22.18 -19.55 -23.17
N GLY A 51 21.20 -19.42 -24.06
CA GLY A 51 21.44 -19.17 -25.48
C GLY A 51 21.75 -20.43 -26.27
N LEU A 52 22.26 -20.25 -27.49
CA LEU A 52 22.47 -21.34 -28.44
C LEU A 52 23.60 -22.25 -27.94
N ASP A 53 23.29 -23.54 -27.76
CA ASP A 53 24.24 -24.52 -27.20
C ASP A 53 24.82 -24.09 -25.83
N CYS A 54 24.08 -23.26 -25.08
CA CYS A 54 24.44 -22.76 -23.75
C CYS A 54 25.79 -22.04 -23.70
N GLN A 55 26.14 -21.31 -24.76
CA GLN A 55 27.41 -20.57 -24.86
C GLN A 55 27.42 -19.25 -24.10
N ASP A 56 26.26 -18.71 -23.76
CA ASP A 56 26.13 -17.43 -23.07
C ASP A 56 26.02 -17.61 -21.56
N ASN A 57 26.62 -16.72 -20.77
CA ASN A 57 26.64 -16.81 -19.31
C ASN A 57 25.67 -15.81 -18.68
N CYS A 58 24.85 -16.27 -17.72
CA CYS A 58 23.96 -15.42 -16.96
C CYS A 58 24.73 -14.30 -16.24
N SER A 59 24.09 -13.15 -16.06
CA SER A 59 24.64 -12.08 -15.21
C SER A 59 24.77 -12.53 -13.76
N GLU A 60 25.91 -12.21 -13.13
CA GLU A 60 26.14 -12.48 -11.69
C GLU A 60 25.18 -11.69 -10.78
N ASN A 61 24.48 -10.70 -11.34
CA ASN A 61 23.53 -9.85 -10.64
C ASN A 61 22.11 -10.41 -10.64
N CYS A 62 21.89 -11.58 -11.24
CA CYS A 62 20.65 -12.33 -11.08
C CYS A 62 20.60 -12.96 -9.67
N LEU A 63 19.45 -12.91 -8.99
CA LEU A 63 19.26 -13.61 -7.70
C LEU A 63 18.98 -15.11 -7.88
N HIS A 64 18.44 -15.49 -9.04
CA HIS A 64 18.13 -16.85 -9.42
C HIS A 64 18.81 -17.20 -10.75
N PRO A 65 18.95 -18.50 -11.09
CA PRO A 65 19.39 -18.89 -12.42
C PRO A 65 18.55 -18.20 -13.50
N CYS A 66 19.21 -17.63 -14.50
CA CYS A 66 18.51 -16.98 -15.61
C CYS A 66 17.81 -18.02 -16.50
N ASP A 67 16.85 -17.57 -17.30
CA ASP A 67 16.18 -18.42 -18.27
C ASP A 67 17.19 -18.96 -19.29
N SER A 68 17.22 -20.28 -19.43
CA SER A 68 18.13 -20.99 -20.34
C SER A 68 17.99 -20.57 -21.82
N THR A 69 16.85 -20.02 -22.23
CA THR A 69 16.56 -19.72 -23.64
C THR A 69 17.03 -18.33 -24.06
N ASP A 70 16.78 -17.31 -23.26
CA ASP A 70 17.03 -15.90 -23.60
C ASP A 70 17.91 -15.16 -22.58
N GLY A 71 18.26 -15.78 -21.46
CA GLY A 71 19.07 -15.16 -20.41
C GLY A 71 18.32 -14.13 -19.58
N HIS A 72 16.98 -14.13 -19.63
CA HIS A 72 16.17 -13.26 -18.78
C HIS A 72 16.32 -13.67 -17.31
N CYS A 73 16.45 -12.71 -16.42
CA CYS A 73 16.42 -12.97 -14.99
C CYS A 73 15.65 -11.91 -14.22
N SER A 74 14.77 -12.40 -13.36
CA SER A 74 13.96 -11.60 -12.45
C SER A 74 13.76 -12.40 -11.16
N PRO A 75 14.02 -11.83 -9.97
CA PRO A 75 14.44 -10.45 -9.68
C PRO A 75 15.97 -10.20 -9.78
N CYS A 76 16.35 -8.92 -9.95
CA CYS A 76 17.74 -8.44 -9.95
C CYS A 76 18.26 -8.09 -8.56
N ARG A 77 19.58 -8.22 -8.35
CA ARG A 77 20.25 -7.71 -7.15
C ARG A 77 19.99 -6.20 -6.99
N PRO A 78 19.92 -5.69 -5.76
CA PRO A 78 19.76 -4.26 -5.52
C PRO A 78 20.82 -3.46 -6.28
N GLY A 79 20.38 -2.47 -7.08
CA GLY A 79 21.28 -1.61 -7.85
C GLY A 79 21.51 -2.09 -9.28
N TYR A 80 20.77 -3.12 -9.73
CA TYR A 80 20.78 -3.59 -11.10
C TYR A 80 19.36 -3.66 -11.66
N GLU A 81 19.22 -3.34 -12.96
CA GLU A 81 17.96 -3.39 -13.70
C GLU A 81 18.16 -3.96 -15.12
N GLY A 82 17.02 -4.15 -15.81
CA GLY A 82 16.96 -4.70 -17.16
C GLY A 82 16.73 -6.21 -17.19
N GLU A 83 16.39 -6.74 -18.36
CA GLU A 83 16.00 -8.14 -18.57
C GLU A 83 17.04 -9.16 -18.09
N SER A 84 18.34 -8.83 -18.19
CA SER A 84 19.45 -9.69 -17.73
C SER A 84 20.24 -9.07 -16.57
N CYS A 85 19.65 -8.11 -15.84
CA CYS A 85 20.28 -7.43 -14.70
C CYS A 85 21.72 -6.92 -14.94
N GLN A 86 22.02 -6.49 -16.16
CA GLN A 86 23.35 -6.03 -16.58
C GLN A 86 23.55 -4.53 -16.36
N LYS A 87 22.46 -3.77 -16.22
CA LYS A 87 22.51 -2.31 -16.11
C LYS A 87 22.56 -1.91 -14.64
N ALA A 88 23.68 -1.35 -14.22
CA ALA A 88 23.80 -0.77 -12.88
C ALA A 88 22.95 0.50 -12.80
N VAL A 89 22.18 0.63 -11.71
CA VAL A 89 21.40 1.81 -11.37
C VAL A 89 21.77 2.32 -9.99
N PRO A 90 21.72 3.63 -9.78
CA PRO A 90 21.91 4.17 -8.44
C PRO A 90 20.87 3.52 -7.52
N LEU A 91 21.36 2.90 -6.45
CA LEU A 91 20.55 2.50 -5.32
C LEU A 91 19.92 3.78 -4.74
N ARG A 92 18.77 4.17 -5.28
CA ARG A 92 17.85 5.04 -4.58
C ARG A 92 17.49 4.24 -3.33
N ARG A 93 18.16 4.53 -2.21
CA ARG A 93 17.52 4.40 -0.91
C ARG A 93 16.11 4.93 -1.16
N LYS A 94 15.06 4.14 -0.88
CA LYS A 94 13.74 4.74 -0.73
C LYS A 94 13.99 5.83 0.29
N GLU A 95 14.12 7.06 -0.19
CA GLU A 95 13.76 8.19 0.59
C GLU A 95 12.33 7.83 0.87
N GLU A 96 12.11 7.23 2.04
CA GLU A 96 10.96 7.57 2.82
C GLU A 96 11.00 9.10 2.83
N THR A 97 10.43 9.68 1.77
CA THR A 97 9.38 10.64 1.94
C THR A 97 8.39 9.93 2.87
N SER A 98 8.78 9.86 4.15
CA SER A 98 7.96 10.37 5.22
C SER A 98 7.23 11.50 4.53
N ASN A 99 5.98 11.23 4.21
CA ASN A 99 5.05 12.29 3.98
C ASN A 99 5.27 13.13 5.23
N SER A 100 6.05 14.20 5.08
CA SER A 100 6.12 15.28 6.03
C SER A 100 4.70 15.76 6.00
N PHE A 101 3.90 15.14 6.88
CA PHE A 101 2.47 15.22 6.90
C PHE A 101 2.22 16.63 7.33
N ASN A 102 2.08 17.50 6.33
CA ASN A 102 2.23 18.93 6.36
C ASN A 102 1.87 19.50 7.74
N PHE A 103 2.85 19.60 8.64
CA PHE A 103 2.67 20.15 9.98
C PHE A 103 2.12 21.58 9.90
N VAL A 104 2.37 22.24 8.77
CA VAL A 104 1.83 23.54 8.35
C VAL A 104 0.30 23.55 8.24
N HIS A 105 -0.36 22.48 7.78
CA HIS A 105 -1.82 22.46 7.62
C HIS A 105 -2.57 22.23 8.94
N PHE A 106 -2.03 21.41 9.85
CA PHE A 106 -2.63 21.20 11.17
C PHE A 106 -2.53 22.45 12.04
N GLY A 107 -1.41 23.18 11.96
CA GLY A 107 -1.26 24.47 12.65
C GLY A 107 -2.27 25.52 12.20
N ILE A 108 -2.51 25.63 10.89
CA ILE A 108 -3.47 26.59 10.33
C ILE A 108 -4.91 26.21 10.71
N GLY A 109 -5.28 24.93 10.66
CA GLY A 109 -6.62 24.47 11.02
C GLY A 109 -6.97 24.76 12.49
N VAL A 110 -6.06 24.44 13.41
CA VAL A 110 -6.26 24.66 14.85
C VAL A 110 -6.28 26.16 15.19
N ALA A 111 -5.38 26.96 14.61
CA ALA A 111 -5.37 28.41 14.79
C ALA A 111 -6.66 29.06 14.25
N SER A 112 -7.12 28.64 13.07
CA SER A 112 -8.35 29.17 12.46
C SER A 112 -9.60 28.85 13.29
N LEU A 113 -9.69 27.62 13.82
CA LEU A 113 -10.79 27.22 14.69
C LEU A 113 -10.77 27.99 16.02
N ALA A 114 -9.59 28.16 16.63
CA ALA A 114 -9.44 28.92 17.87
C ALA A 114 -9.85 30.40 17.69
N VAL A 115 -9.43 31.03 16.60
CA VAL A 115 -9.82 32.42 16.27
C VAL A 115 -11.33 32.53 16.04
N ALA A 116 -11.93 31.61 15.28
CA ALA A 116 -13.37 31.59 15.05
C ALA A 116 -14.16 31.44 16.37
N VAL A 117 -13.73 30.54 17.25
CA VAL A 117 -14.36 30.34 18.58
C VAL A 117 -14.23 31.60 19.44
N ALA A 118 -13.07 32.25 19.47
CA ALA A 118 -12.86 33.49 20.21
C ALA A 118 -13.75 34.63 19.68
N ILE A 119 -13.90 34.76 18.36
CA ILE A 119 -14.78 35.76 17.74
C ILE A 119 -16.25 35.47 18.09
N VAL A 120 -16.72 34.23 17.96
CA VAL A 120 -18.10 33.86 18.30
C VAL A 120 -18.38 34.10 19.78
N PHE A 121 -17.46 33.67 20.66
CA PHE A 121 -17.58 33.90 22.10
C PHE A 121 -17.62 35.40 22.43
N GLY A 122 -16.75 36.20 21.81
CA GLY A 122 -16.74 37.65 21.93
C GLY A 122 -18.06 38.29 21.47
N ILE A 123 -18.62 37.86 20.33
CA ILE A 123 -19.92 38.32 19.84
C ILE A 123 -21.04 37.94 20.81
N LEU A 124 -21.03 36.73 21.39
CA LEU A 124 -22.04 36.31 22.37
C LEU A 124 -21.96 37.13 23.65
N VAL A 125 -20.76 37.37 24.16
CA VAL A 125 -20.52 38.22 25.34
C VAL A 125 -20.93 39.67 25.06
N LEU A 126 -20.58 40.20 23.89
CA LEU A 126 -20.98 41.53 23.45
C LEU A 126 -22.49 41.65 23.27
N ARG A 127 -23.15 40.64 22.67
CA ARG A 127 -24.62 40.62 22.58
C ARG A 127 -25.25 40.55 23.95
N ARG A 128 -24.70 39.78 24.90
CA ARG A 128 -25.18 39.75 26.29
C ARG A 128 -24.96 41.08 27.01
N SER A 129 -23.85 41.78 26.76
CA SER A 129 -23.58 43.08 27.38
C SER A 129 -24.37 44.23 26.74
N LEU A 130 -24.68 44.14 25.44
CA LEU A 130 -25.54 45.11 24.72
C LEU A 130 -27.04 44.85 24.96
N LEU A 131 -27.48 43.60 25.06
CA LEU A 131 -28.84 43.24 25.49
C LEU A 131 -29.03 43.41 27.01
N GLY A 132 -27.93 43.42 27.78
CA GLY A 132 -27.88 43.82 29.18
C GLY A 132 -28.01 45.33 29.41
N ARG A 133 -28.17 46.14 28.35
CA ARG A 133 -28.43 47.60 28.47
C ARG A 133 -29.75 48.06 27.87
N ARG A 134 -30.81 47.23 27.97
CA ARG A 134 -32.20 47.70 27.90
C ARG A 134 -33.07 47.13 29.02
N ARG A 135 -33.23 47.91 30.10
CA ARG A 135 -34.54 48.17 30.74
C ARG A 135 -34.53 49.51 31.48
N THR A 136 -35.08 50.50 30.76
CA THR A 136 -36.03 51.54 31.19
C THR A 136 -36.09 51.91 32.69
N ARG A 137 -35.93 53.21 32.99
CA ARG A 137 -36.46 53.81 34.23
C ARG A 137 -37.98 53.70 34.18
N VAL A 138 -38.57 52.95 35.11
CA VAL A 138 -39.99 53.07 35.45
C VAL A 138 -40.05 53.16 36.96
N CYS A 139 -40.43 54.32 37.49
CA CYS A 139 -40.84 54.45 38.88
C CYS A 139 -42.23 53.85 38.99
N ASN A 140 -42.44 52.87 39.87
CA ASN A 140 -43.79 52.50 40.29
C ASN A 140 -43.92 52.67 41.80
N ILE A 141 -44.74 53.66 42.16
CA ILE A 141 -45.22 54.00 43.49
C ILE A 141 -46.57 53.29 43.62
N TYR A 142 -46.61 52.10 44.23
CA TYR A 142 -47.70 51.64 45.10
C TYR A 142 -47.40 50.22 45.60
N ASN A 143 -47.58 50.03 46.90
CA ASN A 143 -47.47 48.78 47.65
C ASN A 143 -48.28 47.63 47.03
N GLN A 144 -47.81 46.39 47.15
CA GLN A 144 -48.25 45.46 48.20
C GLN A 144 -47.47 44.13 48.12
N PRO A 145 -47.09 43.53 49.27
CA PRO A 145 -46.23 42.36 49.37
C PRO A 145 -47.03 41.05 49.24
N ASP A 146 -46.33 39.91 49.16
CA ASP A 146 -46.54 38.75 50.06
C ASP A 146 -45.96 37.44 49.48
N VAL A 147 -45.16 36.78 50.32
CA VAL A 147 -45.12 35.32 50.49
C VAL A 147 -44.55 34.49 49.34
N ILE A 148 -43.22 34.28 49.38
CA ILE A 148 -42.61 33.00 49.02
C ILE A 148 -42.29 32.31 50.35
N SER A 149 -42.66 31.03 50.51
CA SER A 149 -41.99 30.01 51.35
C SER A 149 -42.90 29.20 52.30
N SER A 150 -43.79 28.35 51.77
CA SER A 150 -44.29 27.20 52.57
C SER A 150 -44.64 25.92 51.80
N ASP A 151 -45.19 25.96 50.59
CA ASP A 151 -45.83 24.74 50.05
C ASP A 151 -44.91 23.71 49.36
N MET A 152 -43.79 24.12 48.77
CA MET A 152 -42.94 23.21 47.96
C MET A 152 -41.74 22.60 48.69
N ASN A 153 -41.69 22.67 50.02
CA ASN A 153 -40.73 21.88 50.82
C ASN A 153 -41.42 20.76 51.62
N GLN A 154 -42.75 20.83 51.76
CA GLN A 154 -43.53 19.81 52.48
C GLN A 154 -43.73 18.53 51.66
N TYR A 155 -43.82 18.62 50.32
CA TYR A 155 -43.96 17.45 49.45
C TYR A 155 -42.68 16.59 49.40
N VAL A 156 -41.50 17.24 49.35
CA VAL A 156 -40.20 16.56 49.31
C VAL A 156 -39.89 15.88 50.63
N ASN A 157 -40.18 16.52 51.77
CA ASN A 157 -39.93 15.91 53.08
C ASN A 157 -40.84 14.72 53.37
N ASN A 158 -42.06 14.68 52.81
CA ASN A 158 -42.98 13.55 53.01
C ASN A 158 -42.61 12.30 52.18
N GLN A 159 -41.84 12.41 51.09
CA GLN A 159 -41.40 11.22 50.34
C GLN A 159 -40.19 10.51 50.96
N ASN A 160 -39.38 11.20 51.76
CA ASN A 160 -38.16 10.63 52.35
C ASN A 160 -38.40 9.86 53.66
N GLN A 161 -39.61 9.87 54.22
CA GLN A 161 -39.92 9.23 55.52
C GLN A 161 -40.43 7.77 55.39
N SER A 162 -40.81 7.32 54.19
CA SER A 162 -41.56 6.06 54.01
C SER A 162 -40.74 4.81 53.67
N GLU A 163 -39.40 4.84 53.76
CA GLU A 163 -38.54 3.72 53.32
C GLU A 163 -37.83 2.94 54.47
N LEU A 164 -38.16 3.16 55.75
CA LEU A 164 -37.38 2.60 56.88
C LEU A 164 -38.13 1.81 57.95
N GLU A 165 -39.42 1.53 57.84
CA GLU A 165 -40.10 0.63 58.79
C GLU A 165 -41.08 -0.31 58.08
N GLU A 166 -40.63 -1.51 57.74
CA GLU A 166 -41.16 -2.77 58.32
C GLU A 166 -40.61 -3.98 57.54
N HIS A 167 -39.73 -4.72 58.21
CA HIS A 167 -39.59 -6.16 58.02
C HIS A 167 -40.32 -6.80 59.21
N PRO A 168 -41.16 -7.82 58.98
CA PRO A 168 -40.83 -9.10 59.63
C PRO A 168 -41.15 -10.35 58.79
N TYR A 169 -40.25 -11.34 58.87
CA TYR A 169 -40.48 -12.78 59.14
C TYR A 169 -41.80 -13.44 58.63
N GLN A 170 -41.82 -14.62 57.99
CA GLN A 170 -41.32 -15.93 58.44
C GLN A 170 -41.47 -17.00 57.33
N ASN A 171 -40.55 -17.99 57.36
CA ASN A 171 -40.63 -19.42 56.98
C ASN A 171 -41.48 -19.88 55.78
#